data_AF-A0A3A0GAS6-F1
#
_entry.id   AF-A0A3A0GAS6-F1
#
_cell.length_a   1.000
_cell.length_b   1.000
_cell.length_c   1.000
_cell.angle_alpha   90.00
_cell.angle_beta   90.00
_cell.angle_gamma   90.00
#
_symmetry.space_group_name_H-M   'P 1'
#
loop_
_entity.id
_entity.type
_entity.pdbx_description
1 polymer ?
#
loop_
_entity_poly.entity_id
_entity_poly.type
_entity_poly.pdbx_seq_one_letter_code
_entity_poly.pdbx_strand_id
1 'polypeptide(L)'
;MSKNNRSSKGRNFLLGLALIGLALPFSLSAAVPDNLSGTIKIDGSSTVYPITEAVAEEFGRANSGVKVTVGISGTGGGFKKFTVGETDISNASRPIKSTEHD
;
A
#
# COMPACT_ATOMS: atom_id res chain seq x y z
N MET A 1 -36.07 22.31 -35.68
CA MET A 1 -36.44 21.54 -36.89
C MET A 1 -35.31 20.57 -37.21
N SER A 2 -35.64 19.27 -37.33
CA SER A 2 -34.87 18.16 -37.93
C SER A 2 -33.48 17.82 -37.33
N LYS A 3 -33.35 16.85 -36.42
CA LYS A 3 -33.40 15.37 -36.58
C LYS A 3 -32.18 14.74 -37.26
N ASN A 4 -31.69 13.70 -36.56
CA ASN A 4 -31.10 12.43 -37.02
C ASN A 4 -29.58 12.30 -36.93
N ASN A 5 -28.98 11.13 -36.67
CA ASN A 5 -29.35 9.81 -36.10
C ASN A 5 -28.14 8.90 -36.38
N ARG A 6 -27.96 7.84 -35.57
CA ARG A 6 -27.11 6.64 -35.76
C ARG A 6 -25.66 6.80 -35.34
N SER A 7 -25.14 6.10 -34.32
CA SER A 7 -25.07 4.64 -34.10
C SER A 7 -24.31 3.88 -35.19
N SER A 8 -23.03 3.60 -34.93
CA SER A 8 -22.34 2.36 -35.31
C SER A 8 -21.17 2.15 -34.34
N LYS A 9 -21.33 1.32 -33.31
CA LYS A 9 -20.81 -0.07 -33.28
C LYS A 9 -19.40 -0.22 -33.86
N GLY A 10 -18.48 -0.60 -32.98
CA GLY A 10 -17.49 -1.65 -33.24
C GLY A 10 -16.20 -1.20 -33.90
N ARG A 11 -15.11 -1.27 -33.15
CA ARG A 11 -13.81 -1.71 -33.67
C ARG A 11 -13.10 -2.51 -32.58
N ASN A 12 -13.69 -3.68 -32.32
CA ASN A 12 -13.00 -4.80 -31.70
C ASN A 12 -11.82 -5.13 -32.61
N PHE A 13 -10.60 -4.90 -32.13
CA PHE A 13 -9.37 -5.31 -32.79
C PHE A 13 -9.20 -6.80 -32.53
N LEU A 14 -9.80 -7.62 -33.40
CA LEU A 14 -9.67 -9.06 -33.37
C LEU A 14 -8.55 -9.51 -34.33
N LEU A 15 -7.89 -10.59 -33.89
CA LEU A 15 -7.23 -11.64 -34.67
C LEU A 15 -5.77 -11.40 -35.09
N GLY A 16 -4.89 -11.80 -34.18
CA GLY A 16 -3.64 -12.50 -34.53
C GLY A 16 -3.61 -13.84 -33.78
N LEU A 17 -4.32 -14.85 -34.28
CA LEU A 17 -4.21 -16.23 -33.80
C LEU A 17 -3.06 -16.90 -34.55
N ALA A 18 -1.96 -17.23 -33.85
CA ALA A 18 -0.91 -18.09 -34.41
C ALA A 18 -0.36 -19.05 -33.35
N LEU A 19 -0.70 -20.32 -33.59
CA LEU A 19 0.10 -21.53 -33.40
C LEU A 19 0.25 -22.11 -31.98
N ILE A 20 -0.29 -23.33 -31.92
CA ILE A 20 -0.29 -24.35 -30.88
C ILE A 20 1.13 -24.70 -30.44
N GLY A 21 1.41 -24.57 -29.14
CA GLY A 21 2.61 -25.07 -28.48
C GLY A 21 2.34 -25.27 -26.99
N LEU A 22 2.14 -26.54 -26.60
CA LEU A 22 2.07 -27.07 -25.23
C LEU A 22 1.47 -26.12 -24.17
N ALA A 23 0.14 -26.15 -24.04
CA ALA A 23 -0.58 -25.39 -23.02
C ALA A 23 -0.27 -25.93 -21.61
N LEU A 24 0.75 -25.39 -20.96
CA LEU A 24 0.76 -25.31 -19.51
C LEU A 24 -0.39 -24.37 -19.11
N PRO A 25 -1.24 -24.73 -18.13
CA PRO A 25 -2.19 -23.77 -17.58
C PRO A 25 -1.39 -22.71 -16.81
N PHE A 26 -0.96 -21.66 -17.51
CA PHE A 26 -0.52 -20.44 -16.87
C PHE A 26 -1.79 -19.76 -16.34
N SER A 27 -2.17 -20.13 -15.12
CA SER A 27 -3.20 -19.44 -14.37
C SER A 27 -2.77 -17.99 -14.19
N LEU A 28 -3.29 -17.11 -15.03
CA LEU A 28 -3.17 -15.67 -14.85
C LEU A 28 -4.04 -15.31 -13.64
N SER A 29 -3.45 -15.38 -12.44
CA SER A 29 -4.05 -14.84 -11.23
C SER A 29 -4.14 -13.33 -11.41
N ALA A 30 -5.28 -12.86 -11.93
CA ALA A 30 -5.62 -11.45 -11.88
C ALA A 30 -5.62 -11.05 -10.40
N ALA A 31 -4.60 -10.29 -9.99
CA ALA A 31 -4.57 -9.71 -8.65
C ALA A 31 -5.83 -8.86 -8.51
N VAL A 32 -6.76 -9.33 -7.68
CA VAL A 32 -7.90 -8.53 -7.26
C VAL A 32 -7.26 -7.35 -6.52
N PRO A 33 -7.51 -6.09 -6.91
CA PRO A 33 -6.98 -4.97 -6.17
C PRO A 33 -7.65 -4.99 -4.79
N ASP A 34 -6.92 -5.47 -3.78
CA ASP A 34 -7.30 -5.29 -2.40
C ASP A 34 -7.42 -3.77 -2.19
N ASN A 35 -8.67 -3.30 -2.04
CA ASN A 35 -8.94 -1.90 -1.74
C ASN A 35 -8.59 -1.68 -0.26
N LEU A 36 -7.29 -1.62 0.03
CA LEU A 36 -6.77 -1.32 1.34
C LEU A 36 -7.26 0.07 1.77
N SER A 37 -7.75 0.16 3.00
CA SER A 37 -8.23 1.39 3.59
C SER A 37 -7.92 1.48 5.07
N GLY A 38 -7.89 2.70 5.61
CA GLY A 38 -7.70 2.94 7.04
C GLY A 38 -6.55 3.91 7.31
N THR A 39 -6.08 3.91 8.56
CA THR A 39 -4.97 4.75 8.99
C THR A 39 -3.92 3.89 9.68
N ILE A 40 -2.65 4.09 9.34
CA ILE A 40 -1.48 3.49 9.98
C ILE A 40 -0.74 4.61 10.71
N LYS A 41 -0.60 4.47 12.02
CA LYS A 41 0.13 5.38 12.89
C LYS A 41 1.50 4.80 13.22
N ILE A 42 2.55 5.54 12.88
CA ILE A 42 3.93 5.15 13.11
C ILE A 42 4.60 6.20 14.00
N ASP A 43 5.38 5.79 15.00
CA ASP A 43 6.15 6.72 15.84
C ASP A 43 7.45 6.07 16.34
N GLY A 44 8.49 6.87 16.58
CA GLY A 44 9.70 6.41 17.24
C GLY A 44 10.95 7.23 16.90
N SER A 45 12.02 6.54 16.48
CA SER A 45 13.36 7.12 16.31
C SER A 45 13.43 8.23 15.26
N SER A 46 13.99 9.39 15.66
CA SER A 46 14.32 10.49 14.75
C SER A 46 15.34 10.11 13.67
N THR A 47 16.19 9.12 13.93
CA THR A 47 17.19 8.65 12.95
C THR A 47 16.56 7.77 11.86
N VAL A 48 15.43 7.13 12.14
CA VAL A 48 14.72 6.23 11.21
C VAL A 48 13.57 6.97 10.51
N TYR A 49 13.18 8.13 11.04
CA TYR A 49 12.12 8.98 10.49
C TYR A 49 12.26 9.25 8.99
N PRO A 50 13.40 9.71 8.43
CA PRO A 50 13.46 10.07 7.01
C PRO A 50 13.17 8.89 6.07
N ILE A 51 13.61 7.69 6.45
CA ILE A 51 13.34 6.46 5.68
C ILE A 51 11.88 6.06 5.84
N THR A 52 11.34 6.15 7.05
CA THR A 52 9.94 5.77 7.34
C THR A 52 8.96 6.68 6.62
N GLU A 53 9.26 7.98 6.55
CA GLU A 53 8.47 8.97 5.82
C GLU A 53 8.46 8.67 4.31
N ALA A 54 9.62 8.38 3.71
CA ALA A 54 9.70 8.02 2.30
C ALA A 54 8.89 6.74 1.96
N VAL A 55 8.94 5.74 2.84
CA VAL A 55 8.15 4.51 2.69
C VAL A 55 6.65 4.79 2.85
N ALA A 56 6.27 5.63 3.81
CA ALA A 56 4.88 6.03 4.03
C ALA A 56 4.30 6.77 2.80
N GLU A 57 5.09 7.63 2.16
CA GLU A 57 4.70 8.35 0.95
C GLU A 57 4.52 7.39 -0.25
N GLU A 58 5.50 6.51 -0.51
CA GLU A 58 5.39 5.51 -1.58
C GLU A 58 4.20 4.58 -1.37
N PHE A 59 4.01 4.11 -0.13
CA PHE A 59 2.89 3.23 0.21
C PHE A 59 1.55 3.92 0.01
N GLY A 60 1.40 5.18 0.44
CA GLY A 60 0.18 5.96 0.24
C GLY A 60 -0.11 6.25 -1.23
N ARG A 61 0.94 6.44 -2.06
CA ARG A 61 0.79 6.56 -3.51
C ARG A 61 0.32 5.27 -4.18
N ALA A 62 0.82 4.12 -3.73
CA ALA A 62 0.38 2.82 -4.22
C ALA A 62 -1.01 2.43 -3.69
N ASN A 63 -1.39 2.94 -2.52
CA ASN A 63 -2.61 2.58 -1.79
C ASN A 63 -3.37 3.84 -1.36
N SER A 64 -4.06 4.48 -2.30
CA SER A 64 -4.74 5.77 -2.06
C SER A 64 -5.83 5.74 -0.98
N GLY A 65 -6.33 4.56 -0.62
CA GLY A 65 -7.31 4.39 0.47
C GLY A 65 -6.69 4.39 1.87
N VAL A 66 -5.36 4.30 2.00
CA VAL A 66 -4.66 4.22 3.28
C VAL A 66 -3.96 5.54 3.59
N LYS A 67 -4.15 6.01 4.83
CA LYS A 67 -3.43 7.16 5.37
C LYS A 67 -2.32 6.69 6.31
N VAL A 68 -1.08 7.07 6.03
CA VAL A 68 0.04 6.78 6.94
C VAL A 68 0.48 8.07 7.62
N THR A 69 0.62 8.05 8.95
CA THR A 69 1.15 9.18 9.74
C THR A 69 2.41 8.75 10.45
N VAL A 70 3.50 9.51 10.32
CA VAL A 70 4.79 9.21 10.94
C VAL A 70 5.14 10.31 11.94
N GLY A 71 5.40 9.93 13.19
CA GLY A 71 5.78 10.81 14.29
C GLY A 71 7.21 10.55 14.79
N ILE A 72 7.71 11.48 15.61
CA ILE A 72 9.03 11.38 16.25
C ILE A 72 8.86 11.57 17.76
N SER A 73 9.06 10.50 18.52
CA SER A 73 9.09 10.51 19.99
C SER A 73 10.40 9.97 20.57
N GLY A 74 11.33 9.54 19.71
CA GLY A 74 12.50 8.75 20.07
C GLY A 74 12.15 7.28 20.32
N THR A 75 13.14 6.38 20.21
CA THR A 75 12.92 4.92 20.30
C THR A 75 12.15 4.49 21.56
N GLY A 76 12.50 5.01 22.73
CA GLY A 76 11.79 4.66 23.98
C GLY A 76 10.36 5.24 24.04
N GLY A 77 10.16 6.46 23.54
CA GLY A 77 8.82 7.05 23.44
C GLY A 77 7.92 6.31 22.46
N GLY A 78 8.48 5.87 21.33
CA GLY A 78 7.81 5.03 20.35
C GLY A 78 7.36 3.70 20.94
N PHE A 79 8.25 3.00 21.67
CA PHE A 79 7.87 1.75 22.36
C PHE A 79 6.75 1.98 23.37
N LYS A 80 6.82 3.03 24.19
CA LYS A 80 5.77 3.35 25.16
C LYS A 80 4.40 3.59 24.52
N LYS A 81 4.36 4.28 23.36
CA LYS A 81 3.11 4.51 22.62
C LYS A 81 2.60 3.23 21.96
N PHE A 82 3.50 2.38 21.51
CA PHE A 82 3.18 1.11 20.88
C PHE A 82 2.60 0.11 21.89
N THR A 83 3.17 -0.02 23.09
CA THR A 83 2.67 -0.98 24.10
C THR A 83 1.26 -0.65 24.59
N VAL A 84 0.89 0.64 24.62
CA VAL A 84 -0.47 1.08 24.96
C VAL A 84 -1.43 1.17 23.76
N GLY A 85 -0.98 0.81 22.56
CA GLY A 85 -1.81 0.80 21.34
C GLY A 85 -2.13 2.17 20.73
N GLU A 86 -1.36 3.22 21.06
CA GLU A 86 -1.51 4.55 20.42
C GLU A 86 -1.00 4.56 18.97
N THR A 87 -0.06 3.67 18.64
CA THR A 87 0.57 3.52 17.32
C THR A 87 0.52 2.08 16.83
N ASP A 88 0.33 1.90 15.54
CA ASP A 88 0.31 0.59 14.88
C ASP A 88 1.74 0.05 14.64
N ILE A 89 2.73 0.94 14.52
CA ILE A 89 4.13 0.58 14.26
C ILE A 89 5.05 1.48 15.10
N SER A 90 6.07 0.88 15.71
CA SER A 90 7.18 1.64 16.29
C SER A 90 8.47 1.45 15.50
N ASN A 91 9.06 2.56 15.03
CA ASN A 91 10.38 2.53 14.40
C ASN A 91 11.48 2.80 15.43
N ALA A 92 12.59 2.07 15.33
CA ALA A 92 13.60 2.07 16.39
C ALA A 92 15.01 2.00 15.81
N SER A 93 15.92 2.79 16.37
CA SER A 93 17.36 2.73 16.07
C SER A 93 18.12 1.71 16.90
N ARG A 94 17.47 1.14 17.92
CA ARG A 94 18.03 0.14 18.84
C ARG A 94 16.99 -0.92 19.20
N PRO A 95 17.42 -2.09 19.70
CA PRO A 95 16.51 -3.07 20.27
C PRO A 95 15.72 -2.54 21.47
N ILE A 96 14.56 -3.14 21.70
CA ILE A 96 13.72 -2.95 22.89
C ILE A 96 14.46 -3.44 24.15
N LYS A 97 14.36 -2.71 25.25
CA LYS A 97 14.89 -3.14 26.56
C LYS A 97 13.84 -3.93 27.31
N SER A 98 14.28 -4.77 28.26
CA SER A 98 13.41 -5.50 29.19
C SER A 98 12.42 -4.59 29.94
N THR A 99 12.81 -3.36 30.26
CA THR A 99 11.96 -2.37 30.95
C THR A 99 10.95 -1.67 30.04
N GLU A 100 10.90 -2.00 28.74
CA GLU A 100 10.06 -1.35 27.72
C GLU A 100 9.05 -2.34 27.10
N HIS A 101 8.88 -3.54 27.67
CA HIS A 101 7.93 -4.56 27.19
C HIS A 101 6.49 -4.37 27.68
N ASP A 102 6.28 -3.46 28.63
CA ASP A 102 5.02 -3.30 29.37
C ASP A 102 4.14 -2.15 28.83
#